data_AF-A0A1B7JIJ9-F1
#
_entry.id   AF-A0A1B7JIJ9-F1
#
_cell.length_a   1.000
_cell.length_b   1.000
_cell.length_c   1.000
_cell.angle_alpha   90.00
_cell.angle_beta   90.00
_cell.angle_gamma   90.00
#
_symmetry.space_group_name_H-M   'P 1'
#
loop_
_entity.id
_entity.type
_entity.pdbx_description
1 polymer ?
#
loop_
_entity_poly.entity_id
_entity_poly.type
_entity_poly.pdbx_seq_one_letter_code
_entity_poly.pdbx_strand_id
1 'polypeptide(L)' 'MIAIQYLCPECAGMTEITDIEKIKNAEDQYPLTCHACGAPFSKDALIKFARQKAEEMINEALFQLKNSSSQGNK' A
#
# COMPACT_ATOMS: atom_id res chain seq x y z
N MET A 1 -11.71 -0.42 6.29
CA MET A 1 -10.96 -0.84 5.08
C MET A 1 -9.71 -0.01 5.02
N ILE A 2 -8.55 -0.63 4.78
CA ILE A 2 -7.28 0.09 4.65
C ILE A 2 -7.11 0.42 3.17
N ALA A 3 -7.18 1.71 2.82
CA ALA A 3 -6.90 2.17 1.47
C ALA A 3 -5.39 2.45 1.35
N ILE A 4 -4.71 1.75 0.46
CA ILE A 4 -3.29 1.93 0.18
C ILE A 4 -3.16 2.76 -1.10
N GLN A 5 -2.48 3.89 -1.02
CA GLN A 5 -2.18 4.70 -2.20
C GLN A 5 -0.99 4.09 -2.96
N TYR A 6 -1.25 3.61 -4.16
CA TYR A 6 -0.25 3.07 -5.07
C TYR A 6 0.10 4.10 -6.13
N LEU A 7 1.37 4.45 -6.23
CA LEU A 7 1.85 5.36 -7.27
C LEU A 7 2.20 4.56 -8.52
N CYS A 8 1.59 4.91 -9.65
CA CYS A 8 1.90 4.27 -10.92
C CYS A 8 3.36 4.56 -11.33
N PRO A 9 4.20 3.55 -11.60
CA PRO A 9 5.58 3.78 -12.03
C PRO A 9 5.69 4.42 -13.42
N GLU A 10 4.67 4.26 -14.27
CA GLU A 10 4.67 4.76 -15.66
C GLU A 10 4.33 6.25 -15.74
N CYS A 11 3.26 6.66 -15.04
CA CYS A 11 2.70 8.00 -15.16
C CYS A 11 2.68 8.80 -13.85
N ALA A 12 3.25 8.25 -12.76
CA ALA A 12 3.17 8.82 -11.41
C ALA A 12 1.73 9.09 -10.93
N GLY A 13 0.73 8.52 -11.61
CA GLY A 13 -0.67 8.63 -11.25
C GLY A 13 -0.97 7.89 -9.96
N MET A 14 -1.66 8.56 -9.05
CA MET A 14 -2.07 7.98 -7.77
C MET A 14 -3.29 7.08 -7.98
N THR A 15 -3.20 5.82 -7.57
CA THR A 15 -4.29 4.84 -7.65
C THR A 15 -4.55 4.30 -6.26
N GLU A 16 -5.79 4.38 -5.80
CA GLU A 16 -6.17 3.80 -4.50
C GLU A 16 -6.45 2.31 -4.63
N ILE A 17 -5.75 1.54 -3.80
CA ILE A 17 -6.02 0.13 -3.61
C ILE A 17 -6.84 -0.01 -2.33
N THR A 18 -8.13 -0.30 -2.49
CA THR A 18 -9.07 -0.46 -1.37
C THR A 18 -9.13 -1.88 -0.85
N ASP A 19 -8.78 -2.88 -1.68
CA ASP A 19 -8.95 -4.29 -1.34
C ASP A 19 -7.82 -5.18 -1.91
N ILE A 20 -6.77 -5.36 -1.11
CA ILE A 20 -5.62 -6.21 -1.47
C ILE A 20 -5.99 -7.69 -1.52
N GLU A 21 -6.95 -8.13 -0.71
CA GLU A 21 -7.40 -9.52 -0.73
C GLU A 21 -8.09 -9.85 -2.05
N LYS A 22 -8.93 -8.95 -2.57
CA LYS A 22 -9.51 -9.09 -3.90
C LYS A 22 -8.43 -9.23 -4.99
N ILE A 23 -7.37 -8.44 -4.93
CA ILE A 23 -6.23 -8.50 -5.87
C ILE A 23 -5.47 -9.82 -5.74
N LYS A 24 -5.25 -10.30 -4.52
CA LYS A 24 -4.56 -11.56 -4.25
C LYS A 24 -5.36 -12.76 -4.75
N ASN A 25 -6.67 -12.74 -4.55
CA ASN A 25 -7.60 -13.80 -4.95
C ASN A 25 -8.02 -13.71 -6.43
N ALA A 26 -7.71 -12.60 -7.12
CA ALA A 26 -7.96 -12.50 -8.55
C ALA A 26 -7.17 -13.58 -9.32
N GLU A 27 -7.84 -14.24 -10.26
CA GLU A 27 -7.23 -15.15 -11.22
C GLU A 27 -6.43 -14.37 -12.27
N ASP A 28 -6.81 -13.12 -12.54
CA ASP A 28 -6.09 -12.21 -13.41
C ASP A 28 -4.68 -11.89 -12.91
N GLN A 29 -3.74 -11.93 -13.85
CA GLN A 29 -2.36 -11.53 -13.62
C GLN A 29 -2.23 -10.00 -13.49
N TYR A 30 -3.19 -9.25 -14.05
CA TYR A 30 -3.29 -7.79 -14.02
C TYR A 30 -4.69 -7.35 -13.56
N PRO A 31 -5.02 -7.53 -12.27
CA PRO A 31 -6.37 -7.30 -11.75
C PRO A 31 -6.72 -5.80 -11.62
N LEU A 32 -5.74 -4.92 -11.80
CA LEU A 32 -5.89 -3.49 -11.61
C LEU A 32 -5.09 -2.72 -12.66
N THR A 33 -5.61 -1.58 -13.06
CA THR A 33 -4.98 -0.67 -14.02
C THR A 33 -4.90 0.72 -13.42
N CYS A 34 -3.93 1.51 -13.87
CA CYS A 34 -3.80 2.89 -13.45
C CYS A 34 -4.99 3.71 -13.95
N HIS A 35 -5.63 4.47 -13.07
CA HIS A 35 -6.72 5.36 -13.46
C HIS A 35 -6.26 6.50 -14.40
N ALA A 36 -5.02 6.97 -14.25
CA ALA A 36 -4.50 8.11 -15.01
C ALA A 36 -4.04 7.74 -16.43
N CYS A 37 -3.30 6.64 -16.58
CA CYS A 37 -2.71 6.23 -17.85
C CYS A 37 -3.22 4.90 -18.41
N GLY A 38 -4.06 4.16 -17.67
CA GLY A 38 -4.57 2.85 -18.09
C GLY A 38 -3.54 1.72 -18.03
N ALA A 39 -2.32 1.98 -17.57
CA ALA A 39 -1.26 0.98 -17.49
C ALA A 39 -1.67 -0.19 -16.56
N PRO A 40 -1.49 -1.45 -16.99
CA PRO A 40 -1.84 -2.61 -16.18
C PRO A 40 -0.83 -2.81 -15.05
N PHE A 41 -1.34 -3.09 -13.85
CA PHE A 41 -0.54 -3.39 -12.68
C PHE A 41 -0.48 -4.89 -12.45
N SER A 42 0.73 -5.44 -12.41
CA SER A 42 0.93 -6.84 -12.07
C SER A 42 0.49 -7.11 -10.64
N LYS A 43 -0.28 -8.18 -10.45
CA LYS A 43 -0.70 -8.68 -9.14
C LYS A 43 0.46 -8.80 -8.15
N ASP A 44 1.60 -9.34 -8.59
CA ASP A 44 2.79 -9.49 -7.73
C ASP A 44 3.33 -8.13 -7.26
N ALA A 45 3.41 -7.15 -8.17
CA ALA A 45 3.86 -5.80 -7.85
C ALA A 45 2.94 -5.10 -6.83
N LEU A 46 1.62 -5.27 -6.99
CA LEU A 46 0.62 -4.73 -6.06
C LEU A 46 0.74 -5.37 -4.66
N ILE A 47 0.85 -6.70 -4.59
CA ILE A 47 1.00 -7.44 -3.33
C ILE A 47 2.29 -7.03 -2.63
N LYS A 48 3.41 -6.97 -3.38
CA LYS A 48 4.72 -6.59 -2.84
C LYS A 48 4.70 -5.17 -2.29
N PHE A 49 4.10 -4.23 -3.01
CA PHE A 49 3.98 -2.84 -2.55
C PHE A 49 3.10 -2.74 -1.31
N ALA A 50 1.95 -3.39 -1.29
CA ALA A 50 1.04 -3.36 -0.15
C ALA A 50 1.69 -3.94 1.11
N ARG A 51 2.45 -5.03 0.96
CA ARG A 51 3.23 -5.61 2.05
C ARG A 51 4.27 -4.61 2.57
N GLN A 52 5.05 -3.98 1.68
CA GLN A 52 6.04 -2.97 2.08
C GLN A 52 5.40 -1.79 2.80
N LYS A 53 4.25 -1.31 2.32
CA LYS A 53 3.51 -0.23 2.97
C LYS A 53 2.96 -0.62 4.34
N ALA A 54 2.48 -1.85 4.50
CA ALA A 54 2.08 -2.36 5.81
C ALA A 54 3.27 -2.43 6.77
N GLU A 55 4.43 -2.93 6.33
CA GLU A 55 5.65 -2.96 7.13
C GLU A 55 6.12 -1.55 7.52
N GLU A 56 6.04 -0.58 6.62
CA GLU A 56 6.38 0.83 6.88
C GLU A 56 5.44 1.45 7.93
N MET A 57 4.12 1.26 7.79
CA MET A 57 3.14 1.74 8.78
C MET A 57 3.35 1.11 10.16
N ILE A 58 3.66 -0.18 10.22
CA ILE A 58 3.96 -0.88 11.49
C ILE A 58 5.23 -0.29 12.12
N ASN A 59 6.30 -0.11 11.34
CA ASN A 59 7.54 0.48 11.85
C ASN A 59 7.33 1.93 12.33
N GLU A 60 6.57 2.73 11.59
CA GLU A 60 6.22 4.09 11.99
C GLU A 60 5.41 4.08 13.30
N ALA A 61 4.40 3.24 13.42
CA ALA A 61 3.61 3.10 14.65
C ALA A 61 4.47 2.65 15.84
N LEU A 62 5.37 1.68 15.65
CA LEU A 62 6.31 1.22 16.68
C LEU A 62 7.29 2.33 17.09
N PHE A 63 7.78 3.12 16.13
CA PHE A 63 8.65 4.26 16.40
C PHE A 63 7.92 5.34 17.21
N GLN A 64 6.68 5.65 16.84
CA GLN A 64 5.84 6.59 17.58
C GLN A 64 5.55 6.10 19.00
N LEU A 65 5.24 4.82 19.20
CA LEU A 65 5.03 4.25 20.54
C LEU A 65 6.29 4.36 21.41
N LYS A 66 7.47 4.05 20.84
CA LYS A 66 8.76 4.16 21.54
C LYS A 66 9.07 5.61 21.94
N ASN A 67 8.77 6.58 21.10
CA ASN A 67 8.97 8.00 21.41
C ASN A 67 7.92 8.55 22.38
N SER A 68 6.66 8.11 22.26
CA SER A 68 5.56 8.47 23.17
C SER A 68 5.81 7.97 24.60
N SER A 69 6.52 6.84 24.74
CA SER A 69 6.95 6.29 26.04
C SER A 69 7.92 7.20 26.81
N SER A 70 8.51 8.21 26.15
CA SER A 70 9.47 9.15 26.74
C SER A 70 8.85 10.51 27.11
N GLN A 71 7.55 10.75 26.86
CA GLN A 71 6.83 11.97 27.26
C GLN A 71 5.67 11.69 28.25
N GLY A 72 5.93 10.85 29.25
CA GLY A 72 4.96 10.53 30.31
C GLY A 72 5.58 10.59 31.70
N ASN A 73 6.20 11.70 32.07
CA ASN A 73 6.47 12.07 33.47
C ASN A 73 6.77 13.57 33.53
N LYS A 74 5.73 14.39 33.70
CA LYS A 74 5.86 15.70 34.33
C LYS A 74 4.57 16.06 35.04
#